data_AF-A0A933BUC4-F1
#
_entry.id   AF-A0A933BUC4-F1
#
_cell.length_a   1.000
_cell.length_b   1.000
_cell.length_c   1.000
_cell.angle_alpha   90.00
_cell.angle_beta   90.00
_cell.angle_gamma   90.00
#
_symmetry.space_group_name_H-M   'P 1'
#
loop_
_entity.id
_entity.type
_entity.pdbx_description
1 polymer ?
#
loop_
_entity_poly.entity_id
_entity_poly.type
_entity_poly.pdbx_seq_one_letter_code
_entity_poly.pdbx_strand_id
1 'polypeptide(L)'
;MFGLGMPELLVVLVIALVVFGAAKLPEIGSSLGKAIRGFKGAVEAKDEIARGEAAKGEGPFCPGCGKSHAAEAVFCPHCGKGLGSSEKGAGA
;
A
#
# COMPACT_ATOMS: atom_id res chain seq x y z
N MET A 1 -8.92 0.33 -34.43
CA MET A 1 -10.09 -0.56 -34.56
C MET A 1 -10.27 -1.53 -33.38
N PHE A 2 -9.66 -1.31 -32.21
CA PHE A 2 -10.03 -1.95 -30.95
C PHE A 2 -9.60 -1.00 -29.84
N GLY A 3 -10.37 0.08 -29.66
CA GLY A 3 -10.19 0.94 -28.51
C GLY A 3 -10.88 0.25 -27.36
N LEU A 4 -10.16 -0.63 -26.65
CA LEU A 4 -10.63 -1.17 -25.36
C LEU A 4 -10.86 0.02 -24.44
N GLY A 5 -12.09 0.51 -24.45
CA GLY A 5 -12.49 1.61 -23.62
C GLY A 5 -12.56 1.17 -22.18
N MET A 6 -12.56 2.16 -21.28
CA MET A 6 -12.97 1.95 -19.90
C MET A 6 -14.29 1.15 -19.77
N PRO A 7 -15.34 1.38 -20.61
CA PRO A 7 -16.56 0.58 -20.54
C PRO A 7 -16.38 -0.91 -20.83
N GLU A 8 -15.69 -1.31 -21.92
CA GLU A 8 -15.44 -2.73 -22.20
C GLU A 8 -14.64 -3.41 -21.07
N LEU A 9 -13.65 -2.71 -20.49
CA LEU A 9 -12.86 -3.24 -19.38
C LEU A 9 -13.73 -3.48 -18.13
N LEU A 10 -14.70 -2.58 -17.89
CA LEU A 10 -15.65 -2.68 -16.78
C LEU A 10 -16.62 -3.85 -16.96
N VAL A 11 -17.11 -4.09 -18.18
CA VAL A 11 -17.97 -5.24 -18.49
C VAL A 11 -17.23 -6.56 -18.22
N VAL A 12 -15.99 -6.68 -18.69
CA VAL A 12 -15.16 -7.87 -18.41
C VAL A 12 -14.90 -8.03 -16.92
N LEU A 13 -14.62 -6.94 -16.20
CA LEU A 13 -14.44 -6.96 -14.75
C LEU A 13 -15.70 -7.49 -14.04
N VAL A 14 -16.89 -7.02 -14.41
CA VAL A 14 -18.15 -7.48 -13.83
C VAL A 14 -18.36 -8.97 -14.07
N ILE A 15 -18.11 -9.47 -15.29
CA ILE A 15 -18.21 -10.90 -15.59
C ILE A 15 -17.21 -11.70 -14.74
N ALA A 16 -15.96 -11.23 -14.63
CA ALA A 16 -14.97 -11.86 -13.78
C ALA A 16 -15.39 -11.86 -12.29
N LEU A 17 -15.98 -10.77 -11.79
CA LEU A 17 -16.54 -10.70 -10.43
C LEU A 17 -17.67 -11.70 -10.20
N VAL A 18 -18.52 -11.95 -11.20
CA VAL A 18 -19.61 -12.92 -11.11
C VAL A 18 -19.06 -14.35 -11.08
N VAL A 19 -18.04 -14.65 -11.89
CA VAL A 19 -17.44 -15.99 -11.98
C VAL A 19 -16.57 -16.30 -10.75
N PHE A 20 -15.69 -15.38 -10.36
CA PHE A 20 -14.76 -15.57 -9.24
C PHE A 20 -15.36 -15.19 -7.88
N GLY A 21 -16.41 -14.37 -7.87
CA GLY A 21 -16.99 -13.78 -6.67
C GLY A 21 -16.23 -12.55 -6.17
N ALA A 22 -16.95 -11.52 -5.73
CA ALA A 22 -16.35 -10.29 -5.19
C ALA A 22 -15.48 -10.51 -3.94
N ALA A 23 -15.74 -11.59 -3.18
CA ALA A 23 -14.97 -11.95 -2.00
C ALA A 23 -13.56 -12.48 -2.33
N LYS A 24 -13.34 -13.04 -3.53
CA LYS A 24 -12.05 -13.66 -3.90
C LYS A 24 -11.05 -12.67 -4.49
N LEU A 25 -11.49 -11.55 -5.04
CA LEU A 25 -10.59 -10.49 -5.51
C LEU A 25 -9.69 -9.90 -4.42
N PRO A 26 -10.17 -9.52 -3.22
CA PRO A 26 -9.30 -8.98 -2.18
C PRO A 26 -8.35 -10.03 -1.60
N GLU A 27 -8.76 -11.31 -1.55
CA GLU A 27 -7.91 -12.43 -1.10
C GLU A 27 -6.70 -12.60 -2.03
N ILE A 28 -6.95 -12.62 -3.35
CA ILE A 28 -5.92 -12.71 -4.39
C ILE A 28 -5.09 -11.42 -4.48
N GLY A 29 -5.72 -10.25 -4.36
CA GLY A 29 -5.04 -8.95 -4.38
C GLY A 29 -4.11 -8.76 -3.18
N SER A 30 -4.48 -9.28 -2.00
CA SER A 30 -3.64 -9.22 -0.80
C SER A 30 -2.38 -10.09 -0.94
N SER A 31 -2.51 -11.30 -1.49
CA SER A 31 -1.37 -12.20 -1.69
C SER A 31 -0.43 -11.68 -2.79
N LEU A 32 -0.97 -11.22 -3.92
CA LEU A 32 -0.20 -10.53 -4.97
C LEU A 32 0.45 -9.25 -4.45
N GLY A 33 -0.27 -8.44 -3.67
CA GLY A 33 0.26 -7.20 -3.10
C GLY A 33 1.48 -7.44 -2.20
N LYS A 34 1.43 -8.47 -1.36
CA LYS A 34 2.58 -8.88 -0.53
C LYS A 34 3.75 -9.37 -1.38
N ALA A 35 3.48 -10.18 -2.40
CA ALA A 35 4.50 -10.67 -3.33
C ALA A 35 5.18 -9.52 -4.11
N ILE A 36 4.38 -8.57 -4.61
CA ILE A 36 4.89 -7.39 -5.33
C ILE A 36 5.71 -6.48 -4.41
N ARG A 37 5.28 -6.27 -3.16
CA ARG A 37 6.06 -5.50 -2.18
C ARG A 37 7.39 -6.16 -1.84
N GLY A 38 7.39 -7.48 -1.62
CA GLY A 38 8.63 -8.23 -1.40
C GLY A 38 9.56 -8.23 -2.61
N PHE A 39 8.99 -8.35 -3.82
CA PHE A 39 9.76 -8.25 -5.07
C PHE A 39 10.36 -6.85 -5.24
N LYS A 40 9.59 -5.80 -4.98
CA LYS A 40 10.06 -4.41 -5.07
C LYS A 40 11.15 -4.13 -4.04
N GLY A 41 10.99 -4.59 -2.80
CA GLY A 41 12.05 -4.49 -1.78
C GLY A 41 13.34 -5.22 -2.17
N ALA A 42 13.25 -6.40 -2.80
CA ALA A 42 14.42 -7.13 -3.27
C ALA A 42 15.09 -6.50 -4.50
N VAL A 43 14.31 -5.85 -5.38
CA VAL A 43 14.82 -5.11 -6.54
C VAL A 43 15.51 -3.83 -6.08
N GLU A 44 14.91 -3.07 -5.15
CA GLU A 44 15.52 -1.87 -4.56
C GLU A 44 16.79 -2.25 -3.77
N ALA A 45 16.76 -3.33 -2.98
CA ALA A 45 17.95 -3.80 -2.25
C ALA A 45 19.12 -4.20 -3.18
N LYS A 46 18.83 -4.68 -4.40
CA LYS A 46 19.87 -4.94 -5.42
C LYS A 46 20.49 -3.65 -5.96
N ASP A 47 19.73 -2.56 -5.99
CA ASP A 47 20.20 -1.22 -6.36
C ASP A 47 20.99 -0.57 -5.21
N GLU A 48 20.60 -0.83 -3.95
CA GLU A 48 21.26 -0.31 -2.73
C GLU A 48 22.63 -0.94 -2.42
N ILE A 49 22.93 -2.16 -2.91
CA ILE A 49 24.29 -2.72 -2.79
C ILE A 49 25.31 -1.90 -3.63
N ALA A 50 24.86 -1.07 -4.57
CA ALA A 50 25.70 -0.13 -5.32
C ALA A 50 25.85 1.25 -4.66
N ARG A 51 25.01 1.62 -3.68
CA ARG A 51 25.11 2.88 -2.93
C ARG A 51 24.24 2.78 -1.69
N GLY A 52 24.87 2.82 -0.52
CA GLY A 52 24.22 2.56 0.77
C GLY A 52 22.91 3.31 1.02
N GLU A 53 22.03 2.61 1.73
CA GLU A 53 20.90 3.08 2.55
C GLU A 53 20.16 4.31 2.02
N ALA A 54 19.06 4.08 1.28
CA ALA A 54 17.93 5.00 1.21
C ALA A 54 16.80 4.46 0.31
N ALA A 55 15.65 4.20 0.93
CA ALA A 55 14.29 4.63 0.52
C ALA A 55 13.25 3.51 0.72
N LYS A 56 12.48 3.55 1.81
CA LYS A 56 11.23 4.34 1.92
C LYS A 56 10.14 3.83 0.98
N GLY A 57 9.31 2.94 1.51
CA GLY A 57 8.11 2.48 0.81
C GLY A 57 6.91 2.13 1.66
N GLU A 58 6.95 2.24 3.00
CA GLU A 58 5.81 1.84 3.84
C GLU A 58 5.75 2.68 5.13
N GLY A 59 5.27 3.91 5.00
CA GLY A 59 4.76 4.65 6.15
C GLY A 59 3.28 4.26 6.38
N PRO A 60 2.81 4.07 7.62
CA PRO A 60 1.41 3.78 7.90
C PRO A 60 0.51 4.88 7.33
N PHE A 61 -0.64 4.45 6.79
CA PHE A 61 -1.63 5.34 6.21
C PHE A 61 -2.53 5.88 7.32
N CYS A 62 -2.64 7.20 7.45
CA CYS A 62 -3.53 7.80 8.44
C CYS A 62 -4.99 7.44 8.09
N PRO A 63 -5.73 6.72 8.95
CA PRO A 63 -7.13 6.34 8.68
C PRO A 63 -8.11 7.53 8.70
N GLY A 64 -7.64 8.72 9.11
CA GLY A 64 -8.45 9.94 9.12
C GLY A 64 -8.44 10.74 7.81
N CYS A 65 -7.29 10.88 7.17
CA CYS A 65 -7.14 11.73 5.97
C CYS A 65 -6.48 11.01 4.79
N GLY A 66 -6.07 9.77 4.96
CA GLY A 66 -5.50 8.95 3.92
C GLY A 66 -4.21 9.47 3.29
N LYS A 67 -3.34 10.09 4.10
CA LYS A 67 -1.99 10.46 3.67
C LYS A 67 -0.98 9.56 4.38
N SER A 68 0.11 9.25 3.69
CA SER A 68 1.22 8.45 4.22
C SER A 68 2.05 9.31 5.17
N HIS A 69 2.35 8.79 6.34
CA HIS A 69 3.19 9.47 7.33
C HIS A 69 4.36 8.58 7.73
N ALA A 70 5.40 9.19 8.29
CA ALA A 70 6.49 8.44 8.88
C ALA A 70 5.95 7.52 9.98
N ALA A 71 6.48 6.31 10.06
CA ALA A 71 6.02 5.28 10.99
C ALA A 71 6.14 5.68 12.47
N GLU A 72 6.98 6.68 12.76
CA GLU A 72 7.25 7.22 14.10
C GLU A 72 6.36 8.42 14.50
N ALA A 73 5.43 8.86 13.65
CA ALA A 73 4.60 10.04 13.94
C ALA A 73 3.41 9.70 14.86
N VAL A 74 3.47 10.19 16.11
CA VAL A 74 2.39 10.07 17.13
C VAL A 74 1.10 10.80 16.73
N PHE A 75 1.25 11.82 15.88
CA PHE A 75 0.17 12.70 15.45
C PHE A 75 0.28 12.91 13.94
N CYS A 76 -0.86 12.88 13.24
CA CYS A 76 -0.88 13.14 11.81
C CYS A 76 -0.62 14.63 11.53
N PRO A 77 0.52 15.04 10.91
CA PRO A 77 0.82 16.45 10.61
C PRO A 77 -0.11 17.08 9.56
N HIS A 78 -0.95 16.29 8.89
CA HIS A 78 -1.87 16.79 7.86
C HIS A 78 -3.32 17.00 8.34
N CYS A 79 -3.78 16.29 9.36
CA CYS A 79 -5.16 16.44 9.86
C CYS A 79 -5.28 16.48 11.38
N GLY A 80 -4.17 16.34 12.10
CA GLY A 80 -4.12 16.39 13.55
C GLY A 80 -4.88 15.26 14.26
N LYS A 81 -5.01 14.09 13.61
CA LYS A 81 -5.56 12.91 14.27
C LYS A 81 -4.44 12.17 15.01
N GLY A 82 -4.68 11.78 16.26
CA GLY A 82 -3.77 10.94 17.03
C GLY A 82 -3.65 9.56 16.39
N LEU A 83 -2.41 9.11 16.16
CA LEU A 83 -2.07 7.82 15.58
C LEU A 83 -1.39 7.00 16.68
N GLY A 84 -2.19 6.32 17.50
CA GLY A 84 -1.71 5.63 18.70
C GLY A 84 -0.76 4.46 18.44
N SER A 85 0.47 4.56 18.95
CA SER A 85 1.26 3.45 19.50
C SER A 85 2.17 4.01 20.59
N SER A 86 1.54 4.27 21.72
CA SER A 86 2.15 4.61 23.00
C SER A 86 2.57 3.31 23.68
N GLU A 87 3.86 3.11 23.99
CA GLU A 87 4.37 2.75 25.33
C GLU A 87 5.89 2.45 25.32
N LYS A 88 6.62 3.15 26.22
CA LYS A 88 8.09 3.25 26.47
C LYS A 88 8.85 4.19 25.51
N GLY A 89 9.28 5.41 25.87
CA GLY A 89 9.39 6.10 27.16
C GLY A 89 10.77 6.76 27.27
N ALA A 90 10.83 8.10 27.15
CA ALA A 90 11.78 9.05 27.77
C ALA A 90 11.38 10.44 27.27
N GLY A 91 10.95 11.43 28.06
CA GLY A 91 11.18 11.69 29.48
C GLY A 91 12.03 12.96 29.58
N ALA A 92 11.42 14.05 30.05
CA ALA A 92 12.02 15.34 30.41
C ALA A 92 12.67 16.17 29.30
#